data_AF-A0A0F9V4Q4-F1
#
_entry.id   AF-A0A0F9V4Q4-F1
#
_cell.length_a   1.000
_cell.length_b   1.000
_cell.length_c   1.000
_cell.angle_alpha   90.00
_cell.angle_beta   90.00
_cell.angle_gamma   90.00
#
_symmetry.space_group_name_H-M   'P 1'
#
loop_
_entity.id
_entity.type
_entity.pdbx_description
1 polymer ?
#
loop_
_entity_poly.entity_id
_entity_poly.type
_entity_poly.pdbx_seq_one_letter_code
_entity_poly.pdbx_strand_id
1 'polypeptide(L)'
;MTSVLFSGVLIFALRWQANWIANRTKEELRLLNTSLDVERASWVLESLIELKTEEIQEMPSELLEAVTRNLFSEGASAHQVEAPLNELADILQQGAKSVKIKLGENEVELDASALKKIIKASDKASRSAPQT
;
A
#
# COMPACT_ATOMS: atom_id res chain seq x y z
N MET A 1 -22.22 -8.99 -34.23
CA MET A 1 -21.10 -8.02 -34.32
C MET A 1 -21.13 -6.98 -33.19
N THR A 2 -22.30 -6.49 -32.79
CA THR A 2 -22.47 -5.52 -31.69
C THR A 2 -22.01 -6.01 -30.31
N SER A 3 -22.25 -7.29 -29.97
CA SER A 3 -21.87 -7.83 -28.65
C SER A 3 -20.36 -7.89 -28.41
N VAL A 4 -19.54 -8.14 -29.44
CA VAL A 4 -18.07 -8.21 -29.30
C VAL A 4 -17.48 -6.83 -29.05
N LEU A 5 -18.00 -5.80 -29.74
CA LEU A 5 -17.63 -4.41 -29.50
C LEU A 5 -18.00 -3.98 -28.08
N PHE A 6 -19.20 -4.36 -27.62
CA PHE A 6 -19.65 -4.05 -26.26
C PHE A 6 -18.75 -4.70 -25.20
N SER A 7 -18.39 -5.97 -25.35
CA SER A 7 -17.47 -6.65 -24.44
C SER A 7 -16.08 -6.00 -24.44
N GLY A 8 -15.55 -5.59 -25.60
CA GLY A 8 -14.26 -4.90 -25.69
C GLY A 8 -14.26 -3.56 -24.94
N VAL A 9 -15.31 -2.75 -25.12
CA VAL A 9 -15.48 -1.48 -24.40
C VAL A 9 -15.60 -1.71 -22.89
N LEU A 10 -16.34 -2.74 -22.47
CA LEU A 10 -16.50 -3.07 -21.05
C LEU A 10 -15.15 -3.45 -20.41
N ILE A 11 -14.36 -4.30 -21.06
CA ILE A 11 -13.03 -4.71 -20.55
C ILE A 11 -12.09 -3.51 -20.47
N PHE A 12 -12.08 -2.66 -21.51
CA PHE A 12 -11.29 -1.44 -21.51
C PHE A 12 -11.69 -0.51 -20.36
N ALA A 13 -12.99 -0.28 -20.17
CA ALA A 13 -13.50 0.57 -19.09
C ALA A 13 -13.10 0.03 -17.71
N LEU A 14 -13.21 -1.27 -17.47
CA LEU A 14 -12.79 -1.89 -16.21
C LEU A 14 -11.30 -1.71 -15.94
N ARG A 15 -10.45 -1.89 -16.97
CA ARG A 15 -9.00 -1.73 -16.81
C ARG A 15 -8.60 -0.27 -16.58
N TRP A 16 -9.27 0.65 -17.26
CA TRP A 16 -9.08 2.08 -17.05
C TRP A 16 -9.48 2.49 -15.62
N GLN A 17 -10.65 2.03 -15.14
CA GLN A 17 -11.10 2.30 -13.77
C GLN A 17 -10.15 1.73 -12.73
N ALA A 18 -9.67 0.48 -12.91
CA ALA A 18 -8.70 -0.12 -11.99
C ALA A 18 -7.40 0.70 -11.89
N ASN A 19 -6.89 1.17 -13.04
CA ASN A 19 -5.67 1.99 -13.06
C ASN A 19 -5.90 3.37 -12.41
N TRP A 20 -7.07 3.98 -12.65
CA TRP A 20 -7.41 5.27 -12.07
C TRP A 20 -7.53 5.18 -10.54
N ILE A 21 -8.21 4.16 -10.01
CA ILE A 21 -8.33 3.92 -8.56
C ILE A 21 -6.94 3.71 -7.94
N ALA A 22 -6.10 2.88 -8.56
CA ALA A 22 -4.76 2.62 -8.06
C ALA A 22 -3.90 3.90 -7.96
N ASN A 23 -4.03 4.80 -8.94
CA ASN A 23 -3.33 6.09 -8.90
C ASN A 23 -3.89 7.00 -7.80
N ARG A 24 -5.21 7.07 -7.64
CA ARG A 24 -5.87 7.89 -6.62
C ARG A 24 -5.52 7.45 -5.20
N THR A 25 -5.56 6.15 -4.92
CA THR A 25 -5.24 5.62 -3.60
C THR A 25 -3.79 5.89 -3.21
N LYS A 26 -2.84 5.88 -4.17
CA LYS A 26 -1.44 6.24 -3.89
C LYS A 26 -1.31 7.68 -3.40
N GLU A 27 -1.96 8.63 -4.08
CA GLU A 27 -1.92 10.04 -3.67
C GLU A 27 -2.66 10.27 -2.35
N GLU A 28 -3.76 9.58 -2.10
CA GLU A 28 -4.49 9.69 -0.82
C GLU A 28 -3.66 9.12 0.34
N LEU A 29 -3.03 7.95 0.17
CA LEU A 29 -2.12 7.39 1.16
C LEU A 29 -0.92 8.31 1.42
N ARG A 30 -0.39 8.92 0.36
CA ARG A 30 0.68 9.92 0.46
C ARG A 30 0.29 11.09 1.37
N LEU A 31 -0.89 11.65 1.13
CA LEU A 31 -1.41 12.76 1.94
C LEU A 31 -1.64 12.35 3.39
N LEU A 32 -2.17 11.15 3.62
CA LEU A 32 -2.39 10.62 4.96
C LEU A 32 -1.07 10.40 5.71
N ASN A 33 -0.07 9.80 5.06
CA ASN A 33 1.26 9.63 5.65
C ASN A 33 1.89 10.98 6.00
N THR A 34 1.81 11.94 5.09
CA THR A 34 2.32 13.30 5.33
C THR A 34 1.60 13.96 6.52
N SER A 35 0.28 13.80 6.61
CA SER A 35 -0.51 14.33 7.74
C SER A 35 -0.07 13.71 9.07
N LEU A 36 0.15 12.40 9.08
CA LEU A 36 0.62 11.67 10.26
C LEU A 36 2.05 12.08 10.65
N ASP A 37 2.91 12.37 9.67
CA ASP A 37 4.26 12.90 9.90
C ASP A 37 4.22 14.28 10.56
N VAL A 38 3.32 15.15 10.10
CA VAL A 38 3.10 16.48 10.70
C VAL A 38 2.64 16.34 12.16
N GLU A 39 1.70 15.45 12.44
CA GLU A 39 1.20 15.21 13.80
C GLU A 39 2.32 14.68 14.72
N ARG A 40 3.10 13.70 14.25
CA ARG A 40 4.26 13.17 14.99
C ARG A 40 5.30 14.24 15.28
N ALA A 41 5.63 15.07 14.30
CA ALA A 41 6.57 16.18 14.47
C ALA A 41 6.05 17.23 15.47
N SER A 42 4.74 17.52 15.41
CA SER A 42 4.08 18.44 16.35
C SER A 42 4.17 17.93 17.78
N TRP A 43 3.88 16.63 17.99
CA TRP A 43 3.99 16.01 19.30
C TRP A 43 5.43 16.07 19.84
N VAL A 44 6.44 15.73 19.02
CA VAL A 44 7.85 15.83 19.42
C VAL A 44 8.22 17.25 19.83
N LEU A 45 7.79 18.26 19.06
CA LEU A 45 8.04 19.66 19.37
C LEU A 45 7.41 20.07 20.70
N GLU A 46 6.15 19.70 20.92
CA GLU A 46 5.43 19.97 22.17
C GLU A 46 6.13 19.33 23.37
N SER A 47 6.49 18.05 23.27
CA SER A 47 7.24 17.35 24.32
C SER A 47 8.60 17.97 24.60
N LEU A 48 9.32 18.45 23.58
CA LEU A 48 10.59 19.16 23.77
C LEU A 48 10.42 20.50 24.49
N ILE A 49 9.33 21.22 24.19
CA ILE A 49 9.00 22.48 24.87
C ILE A 49 8.63 22.22 26.33
N GLU A 50 7.84 21.19 26.59
CA GLU A 50 7.43 20.79 27.94
C GLU A 50 8.63 20.39 28.80
N LEU A 51 9.48 19.48 28.30
CA LEU A 51 10.72 19.06 28.99
C LEU A 51 11.65 20.22 29.30
N LYS A 52 11.80 21.17 28.35
CA LYS A 52 12.60 22.39 28.56
C LYS A 52 11.98 23.31 29.61
N THR A 53 10.65 23.35 29.69
CA THR A 53 9.92 24.20 30.64
C THR A 53 9.99 23.65 32.06
N GLU A 54 10.02 22.33 32.20
CA GLU A 54 10.10 21.65 33.50
C GLU A 54 11.54 21.51 34.02
N GLU A 55 12.56 22.01 33.30
CA GLU A 55 13.99 21.80 33.57
C GLU A 55 14.36 20.32 33.76
N ILE A 56 13.53 19.41 33.24
CA ILE A 56 13.77 17.97 33.28
C ILE A 56 14.81 17.61 32.22
N GLN A 57 15.54 16.53 32.48
CA GLN A 57 16.51 15.91 31.59
C GLN A 57 16.08 15.93 30.12
N GLU A 58 17.03 16.19 29.22
CA GLU A 58 16.81 16.19 27.76
C GLU A 58 16.11 14.90 27.29
N MET A 59 15.26 15.01 26.26
CA MET A 59 14.53 13.87 25.69
C MET A 59 15.51 12.73 25.34
N PRO A 60 15.25 11.49 25.77
CA PRO A 60 16.11 10.36 25.43
C PRO A 60 16.32 10.25 23.92
N SER A 61 17.58 10.23 23.50
CA SER A 61 17.96 10.23 22.08
C SER A 61 17.37 9.04 21.31
N GLU A 62 17.27 7.88 21.95
CA GLU A 62 16.64 6.68 21.36
C GLU A 62 15.17 6.89 21.02
N LEU A 63 14.43 7.60 21.89
CA LEU A 63 13.00 7.90 21.67
C LEU A 63 12.85 8.95 20.58
N LEU A 64 13.66 10.01 20.61
CA LEU A 64 13.68 11.02 19.57
C LEU A 64 13.95 10.40 18.20
N GLU A 65 14.95 9.52 18.11
CA GLU A 65 15.26 8.79 16.87
C GLU A 65 14.11 7.88 16.44
N ALA A 66 13.48 7.15 17.36
CA ALA A 66 12.36 6.27 17.06
C ALA A 66 11.14 7.02 16.53
N VAL A 67 10.78 8.16 17.15
CA VAL A 67 9.59 8.94 16.78
C VAL A 67 9.83 9.76 15.51
N THR A 68 11.04 10.25 15.29
CA THR A 68 11.40 11.01 14.08
C THR A 68 11.78 10.11 12.89
N ARG A 69 11.87 8.79 13.10
CA ARG A 69 12.22 7.82 12.06
C ARG A 69 11.24 7.91 10.88
N ASN A 70 11.80 8.00 9.69
CA ASN A 70 11.07 8.03 8.42
C ASN A 70 10.09 9.21 8.26
N LEU A 71 10.16 10.24 9.11
CA LEU A 71 9.39 11.47 8.90
C LEU A 71 9.73 12.05 7.53
N PHE A 72 8.70 12.25 6.72
CA PHE A 72 8.77 12.84 5.38
C PHE A 72 9.71 12.11 4.41
N SER A 73 9.97 10.82 4.65
CA SER A 73 10.95 10.01 3.90
C SER A 73 10.52 9.59 2.47
N GLU A 74 9.47 10.19 1.93
CA GLU A 74 8.96 9.89 0.59
C GLU A 74 9.94 10.33 -0.51
N GLY A 75 10.80 9.40 -0.91
CA GLY A 75 11.69 9.52 -2.06
C GLY A 75 13.02 8.76 -1.94
N ALA A 76 13.47 8.39 -0.74
CA ALA A 76 14.80 7.81 -0.56
C ALA A 76 14.90 6.33 -0.99
N SER A 77 13.77 5.62 -1.10
CA SER A 77 13.74 4.18 -1.41
C SER A 77 12.64 3.81 -2.41
N ALA A 78 12.47 4.60 -3.47
CA ALA A 78 11.69 4.17 -4.65
C ALA A 78 12.40 3.07 -5.46
N HIS A 79 13.31 2.30 -4.84
CA HIS A 79 13.71 1.00 -5.35
C HIS A 79 12.58 0.02 -5.02
N GLN A 80 11.74 -0.23 -6.02
CA GLN A 80 10.90 -1.42 -6.16
C GLN A 80 10.52 -2.08 -4.83
N VAL A 81 9.76 -1.38 -4.00
CA VAL A 81 8.94 -2.07 -3.01
C VAL A 81 7.84 -2.70 -3.84
N GLU A 82 8.08 -3.94 -4.26
CA GLU A 82 7.02 -4.81 -4.76
C GLU A 82 5.83 -4.62 -3.84
N ALA A 83 4.66 -4.32 -4.42
CA ALA A 83 3.48 -3.94 -3.66
C ALA A 83 3.36 -4.87 -2.44
N PRO A 84 3.22 -4.36 -1.20
CA PRO A 84 3.20 -5.20 0.00
C PRO A 84 2.14 -6.31 -0.07
N LEU A 85 1.13 -6.14 -0.93
CA LEU A 85 0.18 -7.18 -1.31
C LEU A 85 0.81 -8.39 -2.01
N ASN A 86 1.83 -8.20 -2.86
CA ASN A 86 2.59 -9.27 -3.49
C ASN A 86 3.43 -10.04 -2.47
N GLU A 87 4.09 -9.35 -1.54
CA GLU A 87 4.82 -10.00 -0.45
C GLU A 87 3.86 -10.77 0.46
N LEU A 88 2.72 -10.18 0.82
CA LEU A 88 1.65 -10.86 1.54
C LEU A 88 1.10 -12.06 0.75
N ALA A 89 0.93 -11.93 -0.57
CA ALA A 89 0.47 -13.02 -1.43
C ALA A 89 1.51 -14.12 -1.58
N ASP A 90 2.81 -13.80 -1.54
CA ASP A 90 3.89 -14.78 -1.60
C ASP A 90 4.04 -15.50 -0.26
N ILE A 91 3.89 -14.79 0.86
CA ILE A 91 3.79 -15.37 2.21
C ILE A 91 2.55 -16.26 2.32
N LEU A 92 1.41 -15.84 1.78
CA LEU A 92 0.19 -16.68 1.73
C LEU A 92 0.44 -17.94 0.89
N GLN A 93 1.07 -17.81 -0.28
CA GLN A 93 1.39 -18.92 -1.16
C GLN A 93 2.38 -19.90 -0.53
N GLN A 94 3.36 -19.40 0.24
CA GLN A 94 4.37 -20.22 0.90
C GLN A 94 3.86 -20.86 2.20
N GLY A 95 2.89 -20.24 2.91
CA GLY A 95 2.52 -20.62 4.27
C GLY A 95 1.08 -21.11 4.50
N ALA A 96 0.09 -20.69 3.71
CA ALA A 96 -1.33 -20.97 3.97
C ALA A 96 -2.04 -21.51 2.71
N LYS A 97 -2.24 -22.83 2.67
CA LYS A 97 -2.88 -23.52 1.53
C LYS A 97 -4.29 -23.00 1.20
N SER A 98 -5.00 -22.42 2.17
CA SER A 98 -6.24 -21.69 1.94
C SER A 98 -6.49 -20.69 3.07
N VAL A 99 -7.02 -19.50 2.73
CA VAL A 99 -7.49 -18.52 3.72
C VAL A 99 -8.98 -18.32 3.51
N LYS A 100 -9.76 -18.67 4.53
CA LYS A 100 -11.21 -18.49 4.55
C LYS A 100 -11.52 -17.12 5.15
N ILE A 101 -11.71 -16.12 4.29
CA ILE A 101 -12.04 -14.77 4.74
C ILE A 101 -13.56 -14.65 4.77
N LYS A 102 -14.11 -14.38 5.96
CA LYS A 102 -15.53 -14.06 6.14
C LYS A 102 -15.75 -12.57 5.89
N LEU A 103 -16.32 -12.22 4.73
CA LEU A 103 -16.78 -10.85 4.43
C LEU A 103 -18.30 -10.81 4.59
N GLY A 104 -18.77 -10.40 5.77
CA GLY A 104 -20.20 -10.34 6.08
C GLY A 104 -20.86 -11.72 6.03
N GLU A 105 -21.91 -11.88 5.22
CA GLU A 105 -22.63 -13.16 5.03
C GLU A 105 -21.97 -14.11 4.01
N ASN A 106 -20.90 -13.68 3.33
CA ASN A 106 -20.24 -14.49 2.30
C ASN A 106 -18.89 -15.03 2.78
N GLU A 107 -18.71 -16.34 2.66
CA GLU A 107 -17.44 -17.01 2.87
C GLU A 107 -16.73 -17.14 1.51
N VAL A 108 -15.65 -16.40 1.30
CA VAL A 108 -14.83 -16.53 0.09
C VAL A 108 -13.59 -17.34 0.43
N GLU A 109 -13.48 -18.52 -0.17
CA GLU A 109 -12.34 -19.41 -0.03
C GLU A 109 -11.31 -19.06 -1.10
N LEU A 110 -10.16 -18.51 -0.68
CA LEU A 110 -9.06 -18.17 -1.55
C LEU A 110 -8.04 -19.32 -1.54
N ASP A 111 -8.03 -20.10 -2.62
CA ASP A 111 -7.07 -21.20 -2.85
C ASP A 111 -5.82 -20.71 -3.59
N ALA A 112 -4.65 -21.30 -3.27
CA ALA A 112 -3.35 -20.95 -3.87
C ALA A 112 -3.35 -21.08 -5.41
N SER A 113 -4.16 -22.00 -5.95
CA SER A 113 -4.34 -22.19 -7.40
C SER A 113 -5.06 -21.02 -8.08
N ALA A 114 -5.99 -20.37 -7.36
CA ALA A 114 -6.72 -19.20 -7.84
C ALA A 114 -5.82 -17.95 -7.81
N LEU A 115 -5.03 -17.78 -6.74
CA LEU A 115 -4.04 -16.70 -6.63
C LEU A 115 -2.97 -16.82 -7.72
N LYS A 116 -2.50 -18.03 -8.04
CA LYS A 116 -1.54 -18.27 -9.14
C LYS A 116 -2.08 -17.85 -10.52
N LYS A 117 -3.40 -17.99 -10.75
CA LYS A 117 -4.04 -17.51 -11.98
C LYS A 117 -4.13 -15.98 -12.00
N ILE A 118 -4.41 -15.34 -10.87
CA ILE A 118 -4.48 -13.88 -10.74
C ILE A 118 -3.09 -13.25 -10.91
N ILE A 119 -2.05 -13.83 -10.30
CA ILE A 119 -0.66 -13.37 -10.44
C ILE A 119 -0.15 -13.58 -11.86
N LYS A 120 -0.44 -14.72 -12.50
CA LYS A 120 -0.06 -14.96 -13.90
C LYS A 120 -0.80 -14.03 -14.88
N ALA A 121 -2.03 -13.62 -14.55
CA ALA A 121 -2.76 -12.61 -15.30
C ALA A 121 -2.17 -11.20 -15.10
N SER A 122 -1.67 -10.89 -13.90
CA SER A 122 -0.96 -9.65 -13.57
C SER A 122 0.42 -9.54 -14.26
N ASP A 123 1.23 -10.61 -14.22
CA ASP A 123 2.55 -10.67 -14.86
C ASP A 123 2.47 -10.56 -16.39
N LYS A 124 1.45 -11.22 -17.00
CA LYS A 124 1.21 -11.10 -18.45
C LYS A 124 0.74 -9.70 -18.86
N ALA A 125 0.06 -8.97 -17.98
CA ALA A 125 -0.34 -7.58 -18.21
C ALA A 125 0.83 -6.60 -18.09
N SER A 126 1.80 -6.90 -17.22
CA SER A 126 3.03 -6.11 -17.05
C SER A 126 4.00 -6.27 -18.24
N ARG A 127 4.07 -7.46 -18.84
CA ARG A 127 4.92 -7.76 -20.02
C ARG A 127 4.41 -7.23 -21.36
N SER A 128 3.18 -6.73 -21.44
CA SER A 128 2.58 -6.19 -22.68
C SER A 128 2.54 -4.66 -22.76
N ALA A 129 3.17 -3.94 -21.84
CA ALA A 129 3.34 -2.50 -21.96
C ALA A 129 4.50 -2.22 -22.95
N PRO A 130 4.28 -1.57 -24.10
CA PRO A 130 5.37 -1.10 -24.93
C PRO A 130 6.19 -0.06 -24.15
N GLN A 131 7.52 -0.21 -24.18
CA GLN A 131 8.45 0.85 -23.79
C GLN A 131 8.28 2.01 -24.78
N THR A 132 7.61 3.07 -24.34
CA THR A 132 7.75 4.45 -24.85
C THR A 132 7.46 5.40 -23.70
#